data_AF-A0A831SJJ7-F1
#
_entry.id   AF-A0A831SJJ7-F1
#
_cell.length_a   1.000
_cell.length_b   1.000
_cell.length_c   1.000
_cell.angle_alpha   90.00
_cell.angle_beta   90.00
_cell.angle_gamma   90.00
#
_symmetry.space_group_name_H-M   'P 1'
#
loop_
_entity.id
_entity.type
_entity.pdbx_description
1 polymer ?
#
loop_
_entity_poly.entity_id
_entity_poly.type
_entity_poly.pdbx_seq_one_letter_code
_entity_poly.pdbx_strand_id
1 'polypeptide(L)' 'MPKVATDIPDDLYKSIEEEVRLGIFPDISEAINAAIRKAYAEKSRAYLRWLIKKEGISEASMLKEFKNIRK' A
#
# COMPACT_ATOMS: atom_id res chain seq x y z
N MET A 1 -11.95 14.80 -3.06
CA MET A 1 -11.09 13.95 -3.92
C MET A 1 -11.61 14.00 -5.34
N PRO A 2 -10.75 13.96 -6.37
CA PRO A 2 -11.20 13.86 -7.75
C PRO A 2 -11.98 12.55 -7.93
N LYS A 3 -13.11 12.60 -8.63
CA LYS A 3 -13.88 11.41 -8.99
C LYS A 3 -13.23 10.79 -10.22
N VAL A 4 -12.91 9.50 -10.14
CA VAL A 4 -12.34 8.71 -11.22
C VAL A 4 -13.35 7.64 -11.58
N ALA A 5 -13.65 7.50 -12.87
CA ALA A 5 -14.45 6.41 -13.40
C ALA A 5 -13.53 5.51 -14.23
N THR A 6 -13.64 4.20 -14.03
CA THR A 6 -12.91 3.20 -14.78
C THR A 6 -13.76 1.95 -14.90
N ASP A 7 -13.62 1.25 -16.02
CA ASP A 7 -14.23 -0.06 -16.18
C ASP A 7 -13.33 -1.11 -15.51
N ILE A 8 -13.98 -2.10 -14.89
CA ILE A 8 -13.31 -3.24 -14.28
C ILE A 8 -14.05 -4.54 -14.64
N PRO A 9 -13.36 -5.69 -14.59
CA PRO A 9 -14.01 -6.99 -14.76
C PRO A 9 -15.14 -7.24 -13.74
N ASP A 10 -16.22 -7.86 -14.19
CA ASP A 10 -17.42 -8.13 -13.36
C ASP A 10 -17.14 -9.02 -12.15
N ASP A 11 -16.23 -9.98 -12.28
CA ASP A 11 -15.79 -10.86 -11.20
C ASP A 11 -15.09 -10.06 -10.09
N LEU A 12 -14.23 -9.12 -10.48
CA LEU A 12 -13.57 -8.21 -9.54
C LEU A 12 -14.60 -7.32 -8.85
N TYR A 13 -15.56 -6.77 -9.59
CA TYR A 13 -16.63 -5.96 -9.00
C TYR A 13 -17.42 -6.74 -7.95
N LYS A 14 -17.83 -7.98 -8.26
CA LYS A 14 -18.54 -8.86 -7.33
C LYS A 14 -17.76 -9.15 -6.06
N SER A 15 -16.44 -9.38 -6.17
CA SER A 15 -15.61 -9.60 -4.98
C SER A 15 -15.56 -8.38 -4.05
N ILE A 16 -15.48 -7.17 -4.62
CA ILE A 16 -15.46 -5.93 -3.82
C ILE A 16 -16.83 -5.70 -3.16
N GLU A 17 -17.91 -5.96 -3.88
CA GLU A 17 -19.26 -5.87 -3.34
C GLU A 17 -19.49 -6.86 -2.18
N GLU A 18 -18.94 -8.07 -2.27
CA GLU A 18 -19.00 -9.05 -1.19
C GLU A 18 -18.25 -8.58 0.06
N GLU A 19 -17.06 -7.98 -0.08
CA GLU A 19 -16.32 -7.41 1.06
C GLU A 19 -17.10 -6.29 1.77
N VAL A 20 -17.81 -5.45 1.01
CA VAL A 20 -18.70 -4.41 1.56
C VAL A 20 -19.91 -5.05 2.25
N ARG A 21 -20.52 -6.06 1.62
CA ARG A 21 -21.68 -6.79 2.19
C ARG A 21 -21.33 -7.51 3.50
N LEU A 22 -20.11 -8.03 3.60
CA LEU A 22 -19.57 -8.64 4.82
C LEU A 22 -19.20 -7.60 5.90
N GLY A 23 -19.30 -6.31 5.59
CA GLY A 23 -18.99 -5.22 6.52
C GLY A 23 -17.50 -5.00 6.73
N ILE A 24 -16.64 -5.54 5.87
CA ILE A 24 -15.18 -5.33 5.91
C ILE A 24 -14.87 -3.86 5.58
N PHE A 25 -15.59 -3.32 4.60
CA PHE A 25 -15.51 -1.93 4.19
C PHE A 25 -16.89 -1.26 4.23
N PRO A 26 -16.95 0.05 4.54
CA PRO A 26 -18.21 0.78 4.61
C PRO A 26 -18.84 1.01 3.23
N ASP A 27 -18.04 1.11 2.18
CA ASP A 27 -18.47 1.23 0.78
C ASP A 27 -17.38 0.78 -0.20
N ILE A 28 -17.75 0.68 -1.48
CA ILE A 28 -16.86 0.25 -2.57
C ILE A 28 -15.67 1.22 -2.75
N SER A 29 -15.87 2.52 -2.55
CA SER A 29 -14.81 3.51 -2.74
C SER A 29 -13.72 3.37 -1.67
N GLU A 30 -14.10 3.12 -0.42
CA GLU A 30 -13.17 2.84 0.67
C GLU A 30 -12.41 1.53 0.47
N ALA A 31 -13.08 0.47 0.00
CA ALA A 31 -12.43 -0.79 -0.36
C ALA A 31 -11.34 -0.58 -1.43
N ILE A 32 -11.68 0.13 -2.51
CA ILE A 32 -10.74 0.44 -3.61
C ILE A 32 -9.59 1.33 -3.11
N ASN A 33 -9.90 2.38 -2.33
CA ASN A 33 -8.88 3.29 -1.79
C ASN A 33 -7.90 2.54 -0.88
N ALA A 34 -8.39 1.62 -0.05
CA ALA A 34 -7.56 0.78 0.80
C ALA A 34 -6.64 -0.13 -0.02
N ALA A 35 -7.17 -0.78 -1.06
CA ALA A 35 -6.41 -1.62 -1.97
C ALA A 35 -5.29 -0.83 -2.70
N ILE A 36 -5.61 0.35 -3.23
CA ILE A 36 -4.63 1.22 -3.92
C ILE A 36 -3.53 1.67 -2.95
N ARG A 37 -3.89 2.10 -1.73
CA ARG A 37 -2.91 2.48 -0.70
C ARG A 37 -1.97 1.32 -0.37
N LYS A 38 -2.50 0.11 -0.24
CA LYS A 38 -1.71 -1.10 0.02
C LYS A 38 -0.73 -1.37 -1.13
N ALA A 39 -1.21 -1.37 -2.37
CA ALA A 39 -0.39 -1.60 -3.55
C ALA A 39 0.74 -0.56 -3.67
N TYR A 40 0.44 0.72 -3.42
CA TYR A 40 1.45 1.77 -3.44
C TYR A 40 2.48 1.61 -2.31
N ALA A 41 2.05 1.22 -1.11
CA ALA A 41 2.95 0.94 0.01
C ALA A 41 3.87 -0.25 -0.28
N GLU A 42 3.37 -1.31 -0.92
CA GLU A 42 4.19 -2.45 -1.37
C GLU A 42 5.23 -2.03 -2.41
N LYS A 43 4.84 -1.25 -3.42
CA LYS A 43 5.76 -0.70 -4.43
C LYS A 43 6.85 0.16 -3.77
N SER A 44 6.46 1.03 -2.84
CA SER A 44 7.39 1.88 -2.09
C SER A 44 8.40 1.05 -1.28
N ARG A 45 7.92 0.02 -0.56
CA ARG A 45 8.81 -0.89 0.20
C ARG A 45 9.77 -1.64 -0.71
N ALA A 46 9.30 -2.12 -1.86
CA ALA A 46 10.16 -2.80 -2.83
C ALA A 46 11.26 -1.86 -3.35
N TYR A 47 10.89 -0.62 -3.67
CA TYR A 47 11.83 0.41 -4.09
C TYR A 47 12.89 0.72 -3.00
N LEU A 48 12.46 0.89 -1.75
CA LEU A 48 13.38 1.14 -0.63
C LEU A 48 14.35 -0.03 -0.42
N ARG A 49 13.88 -1.28 -0.49
CA ARG A 49 14.74 -2.46 -0.41
C ARG A 49 15.76 -2.50 -1.54
N TRP A 50 15.35 -2.15 -2.75
CA TRP A 50 16.26 -2.04 -3.88
C TRP A 50 17.31 -0.95 -3.67
N LEU A 51 16.90 0.23 -3.19
CA LEU A 51 17.79 1.36 -2.92
C LEU A 51 18.83 1.02 -1.85
N ILE A 52 18.43 0.40 -0.75
CA ILE A 52 19.33 -0.08 0.31
C ILE A 52 20.41 -1.00 -0.25
N LYS A 53 20.02 -1.95 -1.12
CA LYS A 53 20.96 -2.87 -1.76
C LYS A 53 21.91 -2.14 -2.70
N LYS A 54 21.40 -1.20 -3.51
CA LYS A 54 22.18 -0.43 -4.47
C LYS A 54 23.23 0.44 -3.78
N GLU A 55 22.85 1.12 -2.70
CA GLU A 55 23.72 2.02 -1.94
C GLU A 55 24.60 1.28 -0.91
N GLY A 56 24.51 -0.05 -0.81
CA GLY A 56 25.32 -0.86 0.12
C GLY A 56 25.06 -0.55 1.59
N ILE A 57 23.86 -0.06 1.94
CA ILE A 57 23.53 0.34 3.30
C ILE A 57 23.37 -0.92 4.17
N SER A 58 24.24 -1.05 5.18
CA SER A 58 24.16 -2.16 6.14
C SER A 58 23.07 -1.90 7.19
N GLU A 59 22.50 -2.97 7.72
CA GLU A 59 21.53 -2.90 8.81
C GLU A 59 22.09 -2.17 10.04
N ALA A 60 23.38 -2.38 10.35
CA ALA A 60 24.07 -1.70 11.45
C ALA A 60 24.10 -0.17 11.26
N SER A 61 24.35 0.30 10.03
CA SER A 61 24.32 1.73 9.69
C SER A 61 22.92 2.32 9.85
N MET A 62 21.88 1.64 9.36
CA MET A 62 20.49 2.07 9.55
C MET A 62 20.10 2.13 11.03
N LEU A 63 20.43 1.09 11.82
CA LEU A 63 20.10 1.03 13.25
C LEU A 63 20.78 2.16 14.04
N LYS A 64 21.99 2.57 13.65
CA LYS A 64 22.68 3.71 14.25
C LYS A 64 21.92 5.02 13.98
N GLU A 65 21.53 5.26 12.73
CA GLU A 65 20.75 6.46 12.37
C GLU A 65 19.38 6.49 13.06
N PHE A 66 18.70 5.34 13.16
CA PHE A 66 17.40 5.27 13.83
C PHE A 66 17.46 5.61 15.32
N LYS A 67 18.58 5.29 15.99
CA LYS A 67 18.84 5.72 17.38
C LYS A 67 19.07 7.23 17.49
N ASN A 68 19.66 7.86 16.48
CA ASN A 68 19.86 9.31 16.45
C ASN A 68 18.54 10.06 16.27
N ILE A 69 17.63 9.56 15.43
CA ILE A 69 16.31 10.17 15.17
C ILE A 69 15.39 10.11 16.41
N ARG A 70 15.56 9.09 17.27
CA ARG A 70 14.75 8.89 18.48
C ARG A 70 15.22 9.69 19.70
N LYS A 71 16.32 10.43 19.60
CA LYS A 71 16.79 11.37 20.63
C LYS A 71 16.26 12.76 20.36
#